data_AF-A0A0K2GDS2-F1
#
_entry.id   AF-A0A0K2GDS2-F1
#
_cell.length_a   1.000
_cell.length_b   1.000
_cell.length_c   1.000
_cell.angle_alpha   90.00
_cell.angle_beta   90.00
_cell.angle_gamma   90.00
#
_symmetry.space_group_name_H-M   'P 1'
#
loop_
_entity.id
_entity.type
_entity.pdbx_description
1 polymer ?
#
loop_
_entity_poly.entity_id
_entity_poly.type
_entity_poly.pdbx_seq_one_letter_code
_entity_poly.pdbx_strand_id
1 'polypeptide(L)' 'MTQIAKQLDQKLSTWRPEVAAQVEQMVSEVIELADTDTLDLLPSKTVVQEVLDTLDES' A
#
# COMPACT_ATOMS: atom_id res chain seq x y z
N MET A 1 6.07 8.73 18.34
CA MET A 1 6.07 7.62 17.35
C MET A 1 5.01 6.62 17.71
N THR A 2 4.12 6.28 16.78
CA THR A 2 3.06 5.28 16.98
C THR A 2 3.65 3.87 16.99
N GLN A 3 2.93 2.90 17.57
CA GLN A 3 3.36 1.50 17.60
C GLN A 3 3.51 0.91 16.19
N ILE A 4 2.68 1.34 15.24
CA ILE A 4 2.73 0.93 13.84
C ILE A 4 4.02 1.41 13.17
N ALA A 5 4.44 2.67 13.41
CA ALA A 5 5.69 3.21 12.85
C ALA A 5 6.92 2.41 13.32
N LYS A 6 6.95 2.02 14.61
CA LYS A 6 8.04 1.20 15.15
C LYS A 6 8.11 -0.21 14.54
N GLN A 7 6.96 -0.83 14.31
CA GLN A 7 6.91 -2.15 13.67
C GLN A 7 7.30 -2.07 12.20
N LEU A 8 6.86 -1.02 11.49
CA LEU A 8 7.23 -0.80 10.10
C LEU A 8 8.75 -0.63 9.98
N ASP A 9 9.36 0.23 10.77
CA ASP A 9 10.82 0.45 10.78
C ASP A 9 11.63 -0.84 11.02
N GLN A 10 11.22 -1.65 12.01
CA GLN A 10 11.84 -2.96 12.27
C GLN A 10 11.70 -3.93 11.09
N LYS A 11 10.53 -3.93 10.44
CA LYS A 11 10.24 -4.80 9.31
C LYS A 11 10.98 -4.35 8.05
N LEU A 12 11.05 -3.05 7.78
CA LEU A 12 11.79 -2.45 6.66
C LEU A 12 13.28 -2.79 6.74
N SER A 13 13.85 -2.75 7.94
CA SER A 13 15.26 -3.16 8.17
C SER A 13 15.51 -4.67 8.00
N THR A 14 14.45 -5.48 8.03
CA THR A 14 14.53 -6.95 7.90
C THR A 14 14.22 -7.42 6.47
N TRP A 15 13.41 -6.66 5.74
CA TRP A 15 12.98 -7.01 4.40
C TRP A 15 14.03 -6.65 3.35
N ARG A 16 13.89 -7.29 2.18
CA ARG A 16 14.67 -6.91 1.00
C ARG A 16 14.33 -5.47 0.61
N PRO A 17 15.29 -4.68 0.10
CA PRO A 17 15.09 -3.28 -0.24
C PRO A 17 13.94 -3.06 -1.23
N GLU A 18 13.74 -3.98 -2.17
CA GLU A 18 12.62 -3.94 -3.12
C GLU A 18 11.24 -4.10 -2.44
N VAL A 19 11.16 -4.92 -1.38
CA VAL A 19 9.93 -5.13 -0.61
C VAL A 19 9.72 -3.97 0.36
N ALA A 20 10.79 -3.48 0.98
CA ALA A 20 10.76 -2.33 1.85
C ALA A 20 10.24 -1.08 1.11
N ALA A 21 10.80 -0.79 -0.07
CA ALA A 21 10.37 0.31 -0.91
C ALA A 21 8.90 0.21 -1.34
N GLN A 22 8.43 -0.99 -1.70
CA GLN A 22 7.01 -1.20 -2.05
C GLN A 22 6.08 -0.93 -0.86
N VAL A 23 6.44 -1.40 0.33
CA VAL A 23 5.62 -1.17 1.53
C VAL A 23 5.67 0.30 1.95
N GLU A 24 6.81 0.97 1.85
CA GLU A 24 6.91 2.41 2.10
C GLU A 24 6.02 3.23 1.15
N GLN A 25 6.00 2.90 -0.14
CA GLN A 25 5.12 3.54 -1.12
C GLN A 25 3.64 3.35 -0.75
N MET A 26 3.22 2.11 -0.49
CA MET A 26 1.84 1.81 -0.06
C MET A 26 1.45 2.54 1.23
N VAL A 27 2.33 2.58 2.23
CA VAL A 27 2.05 3.28 3.49
C VAL A 27 1.98 4.79 3.25
N SER A 28 2.85 5.35 2.41
CA SER A 28 2.83 6.77 2.06
C SER A 28 1.54 7.16 1.34
N GLU A 29 1.08 6.37 0.38
CA GLU A 29 -0.19 6.60 -0.33
C GLU A 29 -1.38 6.56 0.64
N VAL A 30 -1.40 5.57 1.54
CA VAL A 30 -2.45 5.46 2.57
C VAL A 30 -2.44 6.66 3.53
N ILE A 31 -1.26 7.14 3.91
CA ILE A 31 -1.12 8.33 4.77
C ILE A 31 -1.58 9.59 4.03
N GLU A 32 -1.17 9.79 2.78
CA GLU A 32 -1.57 10.94 1.97
C GLU A 32 -3.09 10.99 1.81
N LEU A 33 -3.71 9.83 1.53
CA LEU A 33 -5.17 9.73 1.40
C LEU A 33 -5.90 9.91 2.73
N ALA A 34 -5.31 9.50 3.85
CA ALA A 34 -5.83 9.80 5.18
C ALA A 34 -5.72 11.30 5.51
N ASP A 35 -4.63 11.96 5.10
CA ASP A 35 -4.40 13.39 5.30
C ASP A 35 -5.38 14.25 4.50
N THR A 36 -5.75 13.80 3.29
CA THR A 36 -6.76 14.45 2.46
C THR A 36 -8.20 14.06 2.82
N ASP A 37 -8.43 13.28 3.88
CA ASP A 37 -9.75 12.73 4.29
C ASP A 37 -10.42 11.91 3.17
N THR A 38 -9.64 11.43 2.20
CA THR A 38 -10.10 10.64 1.05
C THR A 38 -9.70 9.18 1.15
N LEU A 39 -9.50 8.66 2.36
CA LEU A 39 -9.12 7.28 2.59
C LEU A 39 -10.16 6.29 2.03
N ASP A 40 -11.44 6.70 1.95
CA ASP A 40 -12.54 5.97 1.33
C ASP A 40 -12.38 5.82 -0.20
N LEU A 41 -11.59 6.70 -0.83
CA LEU A 41 -11.27 6.63 -2.27
C LEU A 41 -10.14 5.65 -2.59
N LEU A 42 -9.47 5.08 -1.57
CA LEU A 42 -8.61 3.93 -1.82
C LEU A 42 -9.46 2.89 -2.54
N PRO A 43 -9.04 2.40 -3.72
CA PRO A 43 -9.71 1.26 -4.31
C PRO A 43 -9.56 0.13 -3.30
N SER A 44 -10.62 -0.09 -2.52
CA SER A 44 -10.78 -1.29 -1.73
C SER A 44 -10.36 -2.41 -2.65
N LYS A 45 -9.38 -3.20 -2.22
CA LYS A 45 -8.65 -4.23 -2.97
C LYS A 45 -9.55 -5.35 -3.55
N THR A 46 -10.84 -5.09 -3.71
CA THR A 46 -11.83 -5.75 -4.54
C THR A 46 -11.79 -5.25 -5.99
N VAL A 47 -11.45 -3.99 -6.29
CA VAL A 47 -11.48 -3.42 -7.68
C VAL A 47 -10.09 -3.38 -8.34
N VAL A 48 -9.18 -4.27 -7.97
CA VAL A 48 -7.91 -4.47 -8.72
C VAL A 48 -7.85 -5.86 -9.35
N GLN A 49 -8.83 -6.73 -9.09
CA GLN A 49 -8.92 -8.04 -9.76
C GLN A 49 -9.87 -8.04 -10.96
N GLU A 50 -10.84 -7.13 -11.06
CA GLU A 50 -11.72 -7.07 -12.26
C GLU A 50 -11.07 -6.42 -13.49
N VAL A 51 -9.97 -5.66 -13.36
CA VAL A 51 -9.26 -5.10 -14.52
C VAL A 51 -8.17 -6.04 -15.05
N LEU A 52 -7.76 -7.05 -14.26
CA LEU A 52 -6.84 -8.09 -14.74
C LEU A 52 -7.55 -9.24 -15.47
N ASP A 53 -8.86 -9.42 -15.27
CA ASP A 53 -9.62 -10.46 -15.98
C ASP A 53 -10.00 -10.06 -17.41
N THR A 54 -10.03 -8.75 -17.74
CA THR A 54 -10.38 -8.27 -19.08
C THR A 54 -9.20 -8.13 -20.06
N LEU A 55 -8.00 -8.59 -19.70
CA LEU A 55 -6.80 -8.47 -20.53
C LEU A 55 -6.21 -9.82 -20.98
N ASP A 56 -6.83 -10.95 -20.65
CA ASP A 56 -6.43 -12.30 -21.12
C ASP A 56 -7.46 -12.91 -22.08
N GLU A 57 -8.10 -12.11 -22.92
CA GLU A 57 -8.87 -12.62 -24.06
C GLU A 57 -8.63 -11.74 -25.30
N SER A 58 -7.49 -11.94 -25.98
CA SER A 58 -7.29 -11.62 -27.42
C SER A 58 -6.05 -12.31 -27.98
#